data_AF-A0A2D6AJN7-F1
#
_entry.id   AF-A0A2D6AJN7-F1
#
_cell.length_a   1.000
_cell.length_b   1.000
_cell.length_c   1.000
_cell.angle_alpha   90.00
_cell.angle_beta   90.00
_cell.angle_gamma   90.00
#
_symmetry.space_group_name_H-M   'P 1'
#
loop_
_entity.id
_entity.type
_entity.pdbx_description
1 polymer ?
#
loop_
_entity_poly.entity_id
_entity_poly.type
_entity_poly.pdbx_seq_one_letter_code
_entity_poly.pdbx_strand_id
1 'polypeptide(L)'
;MARQNRSGFQSSWLGGSLQIFPPDVAGDAYFVDATNGASTNNGSSWSDAMATCDQAIDKCTANQGDTIFIAPWHTESEATAATSITTMDTAGVSLIGLTQGNQRPTFTFTANDAYFSVTAANCRVSGIKIISDVADMASGLTLGASADGAEIDNCIFTDGSAAKELVIGISVTAACDGCKIHDNQFYTVDGGGCASAIKLVGESARTVIANNYIFGDYSAACIDGTTAAQTIIIISDNVMRNVDTTAGSVIELHNSSTGLITRNLGQAGKAITDTITAAACMVCENYMSGAVSASGILDPAADAD
;
A
#
# COMPACT_ATOMS: atom_id res chain seq x y z
N MET A 1 34.75 4.42 26.67
CA MET A 1 34.12 5.48 25.85
C MET A 1 32.63 5.27 25.91
N ALA A 2 31.91 6.15 26.60
CA ALA A 2 30.46 6.04 26.76
C ALA A 2 29.76 6.34 25.44
N ARG A 3 28.97 5.38 24.94
CA ARG A 3 28.00 5.61 23.87
C ARG A 3 26.93 6.54 24.43
N GLN A 4 26.92 7.80 23.99
CA GLN A 4 25.79 8.67 24.27
C GLN A 4 24.60 8.21 23.42
N ASN A 5 23.59 7.64 24.09
CA ASN A 5 22.22 7.59 23.56
C ASN A 5 21.78 9.03 23.30
N ARG A 6 21.89 9.48 22.05
CA ARG A 6 21.20 10.67 21.58
C ARG A 6 19.88 10.22 21.00
N SER A 7 18.81 10.29 21.79
CA SER A 7 17.48 10.57 21.25
C SER A 7 17.52 12.00 20.71
N GLY A 8 18.22 12.19 19.60
CA GLY A 8 18.44 13.49 18.98
C GLY A 8 17.30 13.76 18.02
N PHE A 9 16.58 14.85 18.23
CA PHE A 9 15.80 15.44 17.16
C PHE A 9 16.76 15.83 16.03
N GLN A 10 16.52 15.31 14.83
CA GLN A 10 17.18 15.77 13.62
C GLN A 10 16.61 17.16 13.32
N SER A 11 17.45 18.18 13.36
CA SER A 11 17.02 19.54 13.06
C SER A 11 17.93 20.16 12.02
N SER A 12 17.36 20.65 10.93
CA SER A 12 18.11 21.42 9.93
C SER A 12 17.48 22.80 9.76
N TRP A 13 18.33 23.76 9.39
CA TRP A 13 17.90 25.10 9.04
C TRP A 13 17.51 25.11 7.57
N LEU A 14 16.21 25.23 7.28
CA LEU A 14 15.69 25.28 5.92
C LEU A 14 14.81 26.52 5.76
N GLY A 15 15.08 27.29 4.70
CA GLY A 15 14.24 28.43 4.32
C GLY A 15 14.02 29.49 5.40
N GLY A 16 14.98 29.70 6.31
CA GLY A 16 14.84 30.68 7.39
C GLY A 16 14.05 30.21 8.61
N SER A 17 13.79 28.91 8.74
CA SER A 17 13.14 28.30 9.91
C SER A 17 13.88 27.06 10.41
N LEU A 18 13.82 26.80 11.71
CA LEU A 18 14.29 25.55 12.29
C LEU A 18 13.24 24.47 12.05
N GLN A 19 13.53 23.53 11.15
CA GLN A 19 12.69 22.36 10.93
C GLN A 19 13.15 21.26 11.88
N ILE A 20 12.21 20.71 12.65
CA ILE A 20 12.45 19.57 13.55
C ILE A 20 11.82 18.36 12.86
N PHE A 21 12.66 17.47 12.36
CA PHE A 21 12.20 16.24 11.73
C PHE A 21 11.93 15.17 12.78
N PRO A 22 11.07 14.19 12.45
CA PRO A 22 11.07 12.92 13.16
C PRO A 22 12.51 12.38 13.26
N PRO A 23 12.86 11.65 14.31
CA PRO A 23 14.21 11.10 14.51
C PRO A 23 14.70 10.17 13.37
N ASP A 24 13.84 9.87 12.39
CA ASP A 24 14.03 8.86 11.35
C ASP A 24 14.49 9.43 9.99
N VAL A 25 14.60 10.76 9.82
CA VAL A 25 15.23 11.33 8.61
C VAL A 25 16.75 11.19 8.78
N ALA A 26 17.35 10.12 8.26
CA ALA A 26 18.79 9.89 8.35
C ALA A 26 19.58 10.63 7.24
N GLY A 27 18.93 10.92 6.12
CA GLY A 27 19.48 11.60 4.95
C GLY A 27 18.93 13.01 4.73
N ASP A 28 18.86 13.44 3.47
CA ASP A 28 18.34 14.74 3.07
C ASP A 28 16.79 14.77 3.06
N ALA A 29 16.23 15.96 3.22
CA ALA A 29 14.79 16.19 3.14
C ALA A 29 14.44 16.98 1.87
N TYR A 30 13.54 16.44 1.06
CA TYR A 30 13.01 17.08 -0.13
C TYR A 30 11.52 17.42 0.01
N PHE A 31 11.07 18.48 -0.67
CA PHE A 31 9.69 18.98 -0.58
C PHE A 31 9.06 19.04 -1.97
N VAL A 32 7.81 18.57 -2.07
CA VAL A 32 7.06 18.48 -3.33
C VAL A 32 5.70 19.15 -3.18
N ASP A 33 5.37 20.04 -4.11
CA ASP A 33 4.08 20.74 -4.19
C ASP A 33 3.75 21.04 -5.65
N ALA A 34 2.69 20.44 -6.18
CA ALA A 34 2.29 20.61 -7.58
C ALA A 34 1.75 22.03 -7.88
N THR A 35 1.31 22.76 -6.85
CA THR A 35 0.73 24.10 -6.99
C THR A 35 1.80 25.19 -7.02
N ASN A 36 2.78 25.10 -6.12
CA ASN A 36 3.80 26.14 -5.93
C ASN A 36 5.20 25.71 -6.35
N GLY A 37 5.42 24.43 -6.62
CA GLY A 37 6.71 23.89 -7.02
C GLY A 37 7.02 24.11 -8.50
N ALA A 38 8.30 23.93 -8.85
CA ALA A 38 8.77 24.06 -10.23
C ALA A 38 9.86 23.03 -10.53
N SER A 39 10.01 22.65 -11.80
CA SER A 39 11.03 21.70 -12.25
C SER A 39 12.47 22.20 -12.10
N THR A 40 12.64 23.52 -11.91
CA THR A 40 13.95 24.16 -11.69
C THR A 40 14.34 24.23 -10.21
N ASN A 41 13.40 23.93 -9.31
CA ASN A 41 13.64 24.03 -7.87
C ASN A 41 14.44 22.83 -7.37
N ASN A 42 15.17 23.01 -6.27
CA ASN A 42 15.99 21.94 -5.70
C ASN A 42 15.26 21.13 -4.62
N GLY A 43 14.02 21.51 -4.28
CA GLY A 43 13.21 20.85 -3.26
C GLY A 43 13.76 21.00 -1.86
N SER A 44 14.57 22.03 -1.58
CA SER A 44 15.24 22.18 -0.28
C SER A 44 14.32 22.74 0.82
N SER A 45 13.13 23.23 0.45
CA SER A 45 12.13 23.77 1.37
C SER A 45 10.77 23.85 0.68
N TRP A 46 9.68 24.10 1.43
CA TRP A 46 8.35 24.37 0.84
C TRP A 46 8.32 25.55 -0.13
N SER A 47 9.14 26.60 0.10
CA SER A 47 9.25 27.75 -0.82
C SER A 47 10.09 27.47 -2.07
N ASP A 48 10.81 26.35 -2.08
CA ASP A 48 11.66 25.86 -3.16
C ASP A 48 11.25 24.42 -3.50
N ALA A 49 9.95 24.11 -3.44
CA ALA A 49 9.46 22.75 -3.63
C ALA A 49 9.60 22.32 -5.10
N MET A 50 9.85 21.03 -5.34
CA MET A 50 9.76 20.43 -6.67
C MET A 50 8.30 20.25 -7.08
N ALA A 51 8.05 20.21 -8.39
CA ALA A 51 6.69 20.12 -8.92
C ALA A 51 6.15 18.68 -8.88
N THR A 52 7.03 17.67 -8.99
CA THR A 52 6.65 16.25 -9.01
C THR A 52 7.47 15.42 -8.02
N CYS A 53 6.92 14.27 -7.63
CA CYS A 53 7.58 13.30 -6.78
C CYS A 53 8.75 12.63 -7.49
N ASP A 54 8.60 12.33 -8.78
CA ASP A 54 9.66 11.75 -9.62
C ASP A 54 10.92 12.63 -9.65
N GLN A 55 10.74 13.95 -9.77
CA GLN A 55 11.85 14.93 -9.66
C GLN A 55 12.58 14.84 -8.32
N ALA A 56 11.85 14.57 -7.22
CA ALA A 56 12.45 14.47 -5.91
C ALA A 56 13.16 13.14 -5.69
N ILE A 57 12.66 12.06 -6.28
CA ILE A 57 13.32 10.75 -6.24
C ILE A 57 14.65 10.82 -7.01
N ASP A 58 14.70 11.50 -8.16
CA ASP A 58 15.93 11.75 -8.94
C ASP A 58 17.02 12.50 -8.16
N LYS A 59 16.67 13.20 -7.08
CA LYS A 59 17.62 13.90 -6.20
C LYS A 59 18.15 13.02 -5.07
N CYS A 60 17.45 11.93 -4.76
CA CYS A 60 17.80 11.08 -3.65
C CYS A 60 19.08 10.29 -3.92
N THR A 61 19.76 9.94 -2.83
CA THR A 61 20.93 9.08 -2.81
C THR A 61 20.56 7.75 -2.15
N ALA A 62 20.83 6.65 -2.86
CA ALA A 62 20.50 5.31 -2.40
C ALA A 62 21.06 5.02 -0.99
N ASN A 63 20.19 4.52 -0.11
CA ASN A 63 20.45 4.12 1.27
C ASN A 63 20.98 5.25 2.18
N GLN A 64 20.83 6.51 1.78
CA GLN A 64 21.14 7.65 2.64
C GLN A 64 20.05 7.89 3.70
N GLY A 65 18.85 7.36 3.49
CA GLY A 65 17.69 7.60 4.35
C GLY A 65 16.99 8.91 4.03
N ASP A 66 17.00 9.30 2.75
CA ASP A 66 16.37 10.52 2.27
C ASP A 66 14.85 10.44 2.43
N THR A 67 14.24 11.58 2.72
CA THR A 67 12.80 11.69 2.93
C THR A 67 12.20 12.77 2.04
N ILE A 68 11.19 12.43 1.27
CA ILE A 68 10.43 13.33 0.41
C ILE A 68 9.10 13.62 1.10
N PHE A 69 8.84 14.88 1.41
CA PHE A 69 7.56 15.36 1.96
C PHE A 69 6.69 15.93 0.85
N ILE A 70 5.45 15.44 0.75
CA ILE A 70 4.49 15.89 -0.26
C ILE A 70 3.41 16.78 0.40
N ALA A 71 3.14 17.94 -0.19
CA ALA A 71 2.15 18.89 0.30
C ALA A 71 0.73 18.29 0.33
N PRO A 72 -0.13 18.61 1.33
CA PRO A 72 -1.45 17.98 1.47
C PRO A 72 -2.40 18.12 0.28
N TRP A 73 -2.19 19.14 -0.55
CA TRP A 73 -3.03 19.48 -1.71
C TRP A 73 -2.40 19.06 -3.04
N HIS A 74 -1.20 18.47 -2.99
CA HIS A 74 -0.46 18.07 -4.17
C HIS A 74 -1.29 17.07 -4.99
N THR A 75 -1.32 17.28 -6.30
CA THR A 75 -1.98 16.38 -7.24
C THR A 75 -1.06 16.12 -8.42
N GLU A 76 -0.82 14.85 -8.70
CA GLU A 76 -0.24 14.40 -9.96
C GLU A 76 -1.29 13.57 -10.71
N SER A 77 -1.32 13.71 -12.03
CA SER A 77 -2.18 12.90 -12.88
C SER A 77 -1.42 12.37 -14.07
N GLU A 78 -1.53 11.06 -14.28
CA GLU A 78 -0.90 10.36 -15.40
C GLU A 78 -1.95 10.03 -16.46
N ALA A 79 -1.64 10.35 -17.71
CA ALA A 79 -2.52 10.16 -18.85
C ALA A 79 -1.93 9.26 -19.94
N THR A 80 -0.70 8.78 -19.73
CA THR A 80 -0.02 7.92 -20.70
C THR A 80 -0.12 6.46 -20.27
N ALA A 81 -0.59 5.61 -21.19
CA ALA A 81 -0.59 4.16 -20.96
C ALA A 81 0.85 3.62 -20.95
N ALA A 82 1.13 2.67 -20.05
CA ALA A 82 2.42 1.99 -19.86
C ALA A 82 3.54 2.79 -19.18
N THR A 83 3.24 3.93 -18.53
CA THR A 83 4.20 4.63 -17.68
C THR A 83 3.75 4.63 -16.22
N SER A 84 4.72 4.54 -15.33
CA SER A 84 4.49 4.86 -13.92
C SER A 84 4.33 6.37 -13.76
N ILE A 85 3.38 6.83 -12.96
CA ILE A 85 3.28 8.26 -12.58
C ILE A 85 4.50 8.72 -11.77
N THR A 86 5.06 7.79 -11.00
CA THR A 86 6.21 7.97 -10.12
C THR A 86 6.82 6.60 -9.89
N THR A 87 8.15 6.49 -9.94
CA THR A 87 8.86 5.26 -9.58
C THR A 87 9.82 5.51 -8.43
N MET A 88 9.62 4.81 -7.30
CA MET A 88 10.61 4.72 -6.22
C MET A 88 11.74 3.76 -6.62
N ASP A 89 12.69 4.26 -7.43
CA ASP A 89 13.84 3.49 -7.96
C ASP A 89 15.16 3.72 -7.22
N THR A 90 15.14 4.56 -6.18
CA THR A 90 16.28 4.83 -5.32
C THR A 90 16.07 4.18 -3.95
N ALA A 91 16.94 3.23 -3.60
CA ALA A 91 16.78 2.41 -2.40
C ALA A 91 16.82 3.23 -1.10
N GLY A 92 16.05 2.81 -0.09
CA GLY A 92 16.09 3.41 1.24
C GLY A 92 15.47 4.81 1.34
N VAL A 93 14.63 5.21 0.37
CA VAL A 93 13.95 6.51 0.34
C VAL A 93 12.55 6.39 0.92
N SER A 94 12.14 7.39 1.71
CA SER A 94 10.77 7.52 2.23
C SER A 94 10.02 8.63 1.51
N LEU A 95 8.87 8.31 0.90
CA LEU A 95 7.92 9.25 0.33
C LEU A 95 6.73 9.40 1.28
N ILE A 96 6.58 10.58 1.89
CA ILE A 96 5.62 10.84 2.96
C ILE A 96 4.66 11.96 2.57
N GLY A 97 3.40 11.58 2.36
CA GLY A 97 2.31 12.52 2.15
C GLY A 97 1.84 13.17 3.44
N LEU A 98 1.92 14.50 3.51
CA LEU A 98 1.34 15.25 4.61
C LEU A 98 -0.18 15.33 4.46
N THR A 99 -0.92 15.20 5.55
CA THR A 99 -2.39 15.22 5.50
C THR A 99 -2.94 16.37 6.34
N GLN A 100 -3.90 17.12 5.78
CA GLN A 100 -4.63 18.16 6.50
C GLN A 100 -6.14 17.96 6.34
N GLY A 101 -6.77 17.39 7.38
CA GLY A 101 -8.17 16.96 7.29
C GLY A 101 -8.34 15.88 6.23
N ASN A 102 -9.25 16.10 5.28
CA ASN A 102 -9.48 15.17 4.16
C ASN A 102 -8.53 15.39 2.98
N GLN A 103 -7.64 16.40 3.06
CA GLN A 103 -6.74 16.72 1.96
C GLN A 103 -5.43 15.96 2.15
N ARG A 104 -5.11 15.16 1.15
CA ARG A 104 -3.97 14.24 1.08
C ARG A 104 -3.40 14.32 -0.34
N PRO A 105 -2.07 14.18 -0.54
CA PRO A 105 -1.49 14.11 -1.87
C PRO A 105 -2.18 13.02 -2.68
N THR A 106 -2.63 13.38 -3.88
CA THR A 106 -3.48 12.52 -4.70
C THR A 106 -2.82 12.24 -6.05
N PHE A 107 -2.74 10.97 -6.39
CA PHE A 107 -2.27 10.46 -7.68
C PHE A 107 -3.49 9.92 -8.43
N THR A 108 -3.82 10.56 -9.55
CA THR A 108 -5.01 10.21 -10.36
C THR A 108 -4.59 9.64 -11.70
N PHE A 109 -4.99 8.40 -11.96
CA PHE A 109 -4.61 7.67 -13.16
C PHE A 109 -5.74 7.71 -14.19
N THR A 110 -5.46 8.22 -15.39
CA THR A 110 -6.45 8.37 -16.47
C THR A 110 -6.19 7.43 -17.66
N ALA A 111 -5.15 6.59 -17.56
CA ALA A 111 -4.82 5.51 -18.48
C ALA A 111 -4.84 4.16 -17.75
N ASN A 112 -5.38 3.12 -18.40
CA ASN A 112 -5.63 1.77 -17.85
C ASN A 112 -4.36 1.08 -17.33
N ASP A 113 -3.24 1.28 -18.01
CA ASP A 113 -1.95 0.63 -17.72
C ASP A 113 -0.97 1.56 -16.97
N ALA A 114 -1.46 2.68 -16.41
CA ALA A 114 -0.66 3.56 -15.56
C ALA A 114 -0.73 3.11 -14.10
N TYR A 115 0.36 3.30 -13.34
CA TYR A 115 0.47 2.84 -11.95
C TYR A 115 1.50 3.64 -11.15
N PHE A 116 1.47 3.53 -9.82
CA PHE A 116 2.56 3.94 -8.95
C PHE A 116 3.56 2.78 -8.80
N SER A 117 4.86 3.01 -8.94
CA SER A 117 5.85 1.91 -8.88
C SER A 117 6.84 2.05 -7.74
N VAL A 118 7.17 0.92 -7.11
CA VAL A 118 8.32 0.79 -6.23
C VAL A 118 9.21 -0.32 -6.78
N THR A 119 10.43 0.03 -7.18
CA THR A 119 11.37 -0.90 -7.82
C THR A 119 12.67 -1.08 -7.05
N ALA A 120 12.93 -0.24 -6.05
CA ALA A 120 14.09 -0.34 -5.17
C ALA A 120 13.75 -0.79 -3.76
N ALA A 121 14.73 -1.41 -3.11
CA ALA A 121 14.59 -1.99 -1.77
C ALA A 121 14.49 -0.92 -0.67
N ASN A 122 13.87 -1.29 0.44
CA ASN A 122 13.72 -0.48 1.66
C ASN A 122 13.06 0.90 1.43
N CYS A 123 12.25 1.02 0.38
CA CYS A 123 11.48 2.22 0.12
C CYS A 123 10.22 2.24 0.97
N ARG A 124 9.81 3.43 1.42
CA ARG A 124 8.54 3.62 2.14
C ARG A 124 7.65 4.56 1.35
N VAL A 125 6.38 4.20 1.18
CA VAL A 125 5.35 5.08 0.64
C VAL A 125 4.28 5.22 1.72
N SER A 126 4.18 6.42 2.27
CA SER A 126 3.28 6.70 3.37
C SER A 126 2.33 7.83 3.04
N GLY A 127 1.06 7.66 3.38
CA GLY A 127 0.15 8.78 3.49
C GLY A 127 -0.28 9.42 2.17
N ILE A 128 -0.33 8.68 1.07
CA ILE A 128 -0.82 9.18 -0.23
C ILE A 128 -2.20 8.60 -0.58
N LYS A 129 -2.88 9.22 -1.56
CA LYS A 129 -4.12 8.72 -2.14
C LYS A 129 -3.89 8.31 -3.59
N ILE A 130 -4.32 7.11 -3.96
CA ILE A 130 -4.30 6.58 -5.32
C ILE A 130 -5.75 6.46 -5.81
N ILE A 131 -6.03 7.06 -6.96
CA ILE A 131 -7.36 7.10 -7.58
C ILE A 131 -7.31 6.57 -9.01
N SER A 132 -8.13 5.56 -9.30
CA SER A 132 -8.43 5.17 -10.68
C SER A 132 -9.49 6.10 -11.28
N ASP A 133 -9.17 6.82 -12.36
CA ASP A 133 -10.13 7.61 -13.14
C ASP A 133 -10.32 7.04 -14.57
N VAL A 134 -9.98 5.76 -14.71
CA VAL A 134 -10.17 4.95 -15.92
C VAL A 134 -10.89 3.66 -15.57
N ALA A 135 -11.61 3.07 -16.54
CA ALA A 135 -12.21 1.76 -16.33
C ALA A 135 -11.11 0.69 -16.30
N ASP A 136 -11.27 -0.31 -15.45
CA ASP A 136 -10.41 -1.50 -15.38
C ASP A 136 -8.91 -1.17 -15.26
N MET A 137 -8.56 -0.24 -14.37
CA MET A 137 -7.15 0.09 -14.12
C MET A 137 -6.44 -1.10 -13.47
N ALA A 138 -5.40 -1.61 -14.13
CA ALA A 138 -4.84 -2.91 -13.79
C ALA A 138 -4.29 -2.99 -12.35
N SER A 139 -3.59 -1.95 -11.88
CA SER A 139 -3.03 -1.89 -10.52
C SER A 139 -2.76 -0.46 -10.07
N GLY A 140 -3.03 -0.15 -8.80
CA GLY A 140 -2.80 1.16 -8.19
C GLY A 140 -1.34 1.40 -7.86
N LEU A 141 -0.76 0.47 -7.12
CA LEU A 141 0.64 0.47 -6.73
C LEU A 141 1.26 -0.91 -6.96
N THR A 142 2.43 -0.95 -7.57
CA THR A 142 3.17 -2.18 -7.85
C THR A 142 4.49 -2.21 -7.07
N LEU A 143 4.77 -3.34 -6.43
CA LEU A 143 6.08 -3.66 -5.86
C LEU A 143 6.80 -4.59 -6.83
N GLY A 144 7.94 -4.14 -7.35
CA GLY A 144 8.80 -4.91 -8.24
C GLY A 144 9.65 -5.95 -7.52
N ALA A 145 10.27 -6.85 -8.28
CA ALA A 145 11.10 -7.95 -7.78
C ALA A 145 12.40 -7.53 -7.06
N SER A 146 12.66 -6.23 -6.91
CA SER A 146 13.80 -5.70 -6.15
C SER A 146 13.34 -4.71 -5.06
N ALA A 147 12.04 -4.65 -4.79
CA ALA A 147 11.44 -3.82 -3.76
C ALA A 147 11.42 -4.51 -2.38
N ASP A 148 12.42 -5.35 -2.08
CA ASP A 148 12.55 -6.04 -0.80
C ASP A 148 12.47 -5.05 0.36
N GLY A 149 11.71 -5.39 1.39
CA GLY A 149 11.54 -4.54 2.57
C GLY A 149 10.75 -3.25 2.32
N ALA A 150 10.05 -3.13 1.19
CA ALA A 150 9.16 -1.99 0.95
C ALA A 150 8.06 -1.88 2.03
N GLU A 151 7.75 -0.66 2.44
CA GLU A 151 6.72 -0.37 3.44
C GLU A 151 5.67 0.56 2.85
N ILE A 152 4.42 0.09 2.79
CA ILE A 152 3.27 0.86 2.29
C ILE A 152 2.32 1.08 3.44
N ASP A 153 2.17 2.33 3.88
CA ASP A 153 1.38 2.65 5.07
C ASP A 153 0.52 3.90 4.98
N ASN A 154 -0.56 3.94 5.75
CA ASN A 154 -1.45 5.11 5.86
C ASN A 154 -2.00 5.65 4.52
N CYS A 155 -2.00 4.82 3.47
CA CYS A 155 -2.44 5.19 2.13
C CYS A 155 -3.92 4.89 1.91
N ILE A 156 -4.51 5.55 0.91
CA ILE A 156 -5.90 5.33 0.48
C ILE A 156 -5.91 4.91 -0.99
N PHE A 157 -6.55 3.79 -1.29
CA PHE A 157 -6.79 3.29 -2.64
C PHE A 157 -8.28 3.35 -2.92
N THR A 158 -8.68 4.04 -3.99
CA THR A 158 -10.11 4.21 -4.31
C THR A 158 -10.38 4.38 -5.79
N ASP A 159 -11.62 4.12 -6.17
CA ASP A 159 -12.13 4.42 -7.50
C ASP A 159 -12.53 5.90 -7.63
N GLY A 160 -12.47 6.43 -8.85
CA GLY A 160 -12.96 7.75 -9.19
C GLY A 160 -14.47 7.79 -9.38
N SER A 161 -15.08 6.67 -9.77
CA SER A 161 -16.54 6.47 -9.84
C SER A 161 -16.90 4.99 -10.00
N ALA A 162 -18.19 4.66 -10.00
CA ALA A 162 -18.72 3.30 -10.14
C ALA A 162 -18.25 2.54 -11.40
N ALA A 163 -17.79 3.24 -12.44
CA ALA A 163 -17.30 2.65 -13.69
C ALA A 163 -15.79 2.85 -13.90
N LYS A 164 -15.06 3.25 -12.85
CA LYS A 164 -13.63 3.60 -12.88
C LYS A 164 -12.87 2.75 -11.88
N GLU A 165 -13.07 1.46 -12.02
CA GLU A 165 -12.66 0.45 -11.06
C GLU A 165 -11.14 0.29 -11.04
N LEU A 166 -10.60 0.21 -9.83
CA LEU A 166 -9.23 -0.17 -9.56
C LEU A 166 -9.17 -1.69 -9.38
N VAL A 167 -8.73 -2.40 -10.42
CA VAL A 167 -8.76 -3.86 -10.45
C VAL A 167 -7.92 -4.46 -9.32
N ILE A 168 -6.72 -3.92 -9.10
CA ILE A 168 -5.87 -4.29 -7.97
C ILE A 168 -5.41 -3.03 -7.23
N GLY A 169 -5.59 -2.98 -5.91
CA GLY A 169 -5.06 -1.88 -5.10
C GLY A 169 -3.53 -1.89 -5.08
N ILE A 170 -2.97 -2.93 -4.45
CA ILE A 170 -1.51 -3.19 -4.39
C ILE A 170 -1.21 -4.55 -5.02
N SER A 171 -0.27 -4.57 -5.96
CA SER A 171 0.25 -5.77 -6.58
C SER A 171 1.70 -6.01 -6.16
N VAL A 172 1.97 -7.17 -5.56
CA VAL A 172 3.30 -7.59 -5.11
C VAL A 172 3.84 -8.66 -6.05
N THR A 173 4.93 -8.35 -6.76
CA THR A 173 5.57 -9.27 -7.71
C THR A 173 6.32 -10.39 -6.97
N ALA A 174 6.62 -11.47 -7.69
CA ALA A 174 7.54 -12.51 -7.22
C ALA A 174 8.89 -11.90 -6.77
N ALA A 175 9.49 -12.51 -5.75
CA ALA A 175 10.76 -12.10 -5.16
C ALA A 175 10.74 -10.69 -4.52
N CYS A 176 9.59 -10.19 -4.05
CA CYS A 176 9.50 -9.08 -3.08
C CYS A 176 9.38 -9.67 -1.68
N ASP A 177 10.50 -9.79 -0.97
CA ASP A 177 10.54 -10.32 0.39
C ASP A 177 10.47 -9.22 1.44
N GLY A 178 9.90 -9.53 2.61
CA GLY A 178 9.88 -8.64 3.77
C GLY A 178 9.03 -7.39 3.60
N CYS A 179 8.18 -7.37 2.57
CA CYS A 179 7.34 -6.24 2.22
C CYS A 179 6.24 -6.07 3.31
N LYS A 180 5.99 -4.84 3.76
CA LYS A 180 4.98 -4.51 4.78
C LYS A 180 3.88 -3.65 4.18
N ILE A 181 2.64 -4.06 4.37
CA ILE A 181 1.46 -3.35 3.88
C ILE A 181 0.52 -3.17 5.06
N HIS A 182 0.48 -1.97 5.65
CA HIS A 182 -0.28 -1.76 6.88
C HIS A 182 -0.92 -0.39 7.05
N ASP A 183 -1.96 -0.32 7.88
CA ASP A 183 -2.70 0.92 8.17
C ASP A 183 -3.27 1.61 6.91
N ASN A 184 -3.47 0.86 5.81
CA ASN A 184 -4.03 1.39 4.58
C ASN A 184 -5.55 1.22 4.53
N GLN A 185 -6.20 2.02 3.67
CA GLN A 185 -7.62 1.91 3.40
C GLN A 185 -7.87 1.64 1.91
N PHE A 186 -8.69 0.64 1.63
CA PHE A 186 -9.11 0.27 0.29
C PHE A 186 -10.62 0.40 0.20
N TYR A 187 -11.08 1.20 -0.76
CA TYR A 187 -12.49 1.41 -1.05
C TYR A 187 -12.73 1.22 -2.54
N THR A 188 -13.41 0.14 -2.91
CA THR A 188 -13.93 0.03 -4.28
C THR A 188 -15.45 0.18 -4.29
N VAL A 189 -15.94 0.70 -5.40
CA VAL A 189 -17.35 0.78 -5.74
C VAL A 189 -17.88 -0.60 -6.10
N ASP A 190 -19.18 -0.80 -5.87
CA ASP A 190 -19.93 -2.04 -6.13
C ASP A 190 -20.20 -2.22 -7.63
N GLY A 191 -19.16 -2.52 -8.41
CA GLY A 191 -19.21 -2.65 -9.88
C GLY A 191 -18.85 -4.03 -10.44
N GLY A 192 -18.37 -4.96 -9.60
CA GLY A 192 -18.04 -6.34 -9.97
C GLY A 192 -16.76 -6.54 -10.79
N GLY A 193 -16.02 -5.48 -11.12
CA GLY A 193 -14.79 -5.56 -11.94
C GLY A 193 -13.48 -5.68 -11.17
N CYS A 194 -13.47 -5.40 -9.86
CA CYS A 194 -12.23 -5.43 -9.09
C CYS A 194 -11.80 -6.88 -8.78
N ALA A 195 -10.48 -7.13 -8.81
CA ALA A 195 -9.93 -8.45 -8.52
C ALA A 195 -9.62 -8.60 -7.02
N SER A 196 -8.79 -7.73 -6.46
CA SER A 196 -8.35 -7.79 -5.06
C SER A 196 -7.88 -6.42 -4.54
N ALA A 197 -7.96 -6.20 -3.23
CA ALA A 197 -7.30 -5.04 -2.63
C ALA A 197 -5.77 -5.22 -2.63
N ILE A 198 -5.31 -6.41 -2.22
CA ILE A 198 -3.89 -6.77 -2.18
C ILE A 198 -3.72 -8.11 -2.90
N LYS A 199 -2.90 -8.13 -3.95
CA LYS A 199 -2.57 -9.33 -4.73
C LYS A 199 -1.09 -9.66 -4.59
N LEU A 200 -0.78 -10.86 -4.12
CA LEU A 200 0.55 -11.46 -4.12
C LEU A 200 0.67 -12.32 -5.39
N VAL A 201 1.28 -11.75 -6.43
CA VAL A 201 1.30 -12.32 -7.79
C VAL A 201 2.30 -13.47 -7.91
N GLY A 202 3.29 -13.53 -7.03
CA GLY A 202 4.27 -14.60 -7.02
C GLY A 202 4.84 -14.87 -5.63
N GLU A 203 5.86 -15.73 -5.59
CA GLU A 203 6.48 -16.18 -4.34
C GLU A 203 7.07 -14.98 -3.60
N SER A 204 6.76 -14.88 -2.31
CA SER A 204 7.34 -13.90 -1.38
C SER A 204 7.52 -14.52 0.00
N ALA A 205 8.51 -14.02 0.74
CA ALA A 205 8.78 -14.45 2.10
C ALA A 205 8.70 -13.28 3.08
N ARG A 206 8.26 -13.54 4.32
CA ARG A 206 8.25 -12.56 5.43
C ARG A 206 7.37 -11.32 5.17
N THR A 207 6.42 -11.41 4.24
CA THR A 207 5.45 -10.35 3.97
C THR A 207 4.51 -10.16 5.17
N VAL A 208 4.26 -8.91 5.55
CA VAL A 208 3.33 -8.56 6.62
C VAL A 208 2.20 -7.71 6.05
N ILE A 209 0.96 -8.15 6.23
CA ILE A 209 -0.26 -7.42 5.85
C ILE A 209 -1.07 -7.20 7.12
N ALA A 210 -1.07 -5.98 7.65
CA ALA A 210 -1.65 -5.72 8.97
C ALA A 210 -2.44 -4.43 9.10
N ASN A 211 -3.43 -4.37 9.99
CA ASN A 211 -4.20 -3.15 10.30
C ASN A 211 -4.84 -2.45 9.08
N ASN A 212 -5.08 -3.14 7.97
CA ASN A 212 -5.72 -2.53 6.82
C ASN A 212 -7.24 -2.56 6.97
N TYR A 213 -7.90 -1.53 6.45
CA TYR A 213 -9.35 -1.51 6.26
C TYR A 213 -9.65 -1.72 4.78
N ILE A 214 -10.36 -2.79 4.44
CA ILE A 214 -10.69 -3.16 3.07
C ILE A 214 -12.21 -3.27 2.94
N PHE A 215 -12.79 -2.52 2.02
CA PHE A 215 -14.19 -2.62 1.64
C PHE A 215 -14.30 -2.53 0.12
N GLY A 216 -14.87 -3.55 -0.51
CA GLY A 216 -15.00 -3.54 -1.96
C GLY A 216 -15.72 -4.75 -2.51
N ASP A 217 -16.08 -4.68 -3.79
CA ASP A 217 -16.62 -5.80 -4.58
C ASP A 217 -15.45 -6.46 -5.33
N TYR A 218 -14.98 -7.60 -4.83
CA TYR A 218 -13.80 -8.27 -5.35
C TYR A 218 -14.15 -9.66 -5.88
N SER A 219 -13.86 -9.88 -7.15
CA SER A 219 -14.05 -11.17 -7.84
C SER A 219 -13.10 -12.28 -7.34
N ALA A 220 -11.97 -11.91 -6.71
CA ALA A 220 -11.11 -12.80 -5.94
C ALA A 220 -11.17 -12.45 -4.43
N ALA A 221 -10.18 -12.85 -3.63
CA ALA A 221 -10.14 -12.48 -2.22
C ALA A 221 -9.75 -11.01 -2.01
N CYS A 222 -10.15 -10.40 -0.87
CA CYS A 222 -9.62 -9.10 -0.46
C CYS A 222 -8.09 -9.11 -0.42
N ILE A 223 -7.53 -10.16 0.19
CA ILE A 223 -6.10 -10.49 0.16
C ILE A 223 -5.94 -11.82 -0.57
N ASP A 224 -5.36 -11.76 -1.76
CA ASP A 224 -5.18 -12.92 -2.64
C ASP A 224 -3.69 -13.22 -2.85
N GLY A 225 -3.24 -14.37 -2.38
CA GLY A 225 -1.93 -14.94 -2.63
C GLY A 225 -2.00 -16.38 -3.14
N THR A 226 -2.97 -16.66 -4.00
CA THR A 226 -3.23 -18.00 -4.56
C THR A 226 -2.23 -18.43 -5.64
N THR A 227 -1.56 -17.48 -6.30
CA THR A 227 -0.76 -17.74 -7.50
C THR A 227 0.51 -18.55 -7.23
N ALA A 228 1.18 -18.32 -6.09
CA ALA A 228 2.38 -19.03 -5.68
C ALA A 228 2.50 -19.06 -4.16
N ALA A 229 3.47 -19.77 -3.60
CA ALA A 229 3.58 -19.97 -2.16
C ALA A 229 4.20 -18.78 -1.42
N GLN A 230 3.56 -18.37 -0.32
CA GLN A 230 4.06 -17.34 0.58
C GLN A 230 4.69 -17.99 1.80
N THR A 231 5.93 -17.64 2.16
CA THR A 231 6.61 -18.26 3.31
C THR A 231 6.77 -17.29 4.47
N ILE A 232 6.39 -17.71 5.68
CA ILE A 232 6.44 -16.85 6.88
C ILE A 232 5.60 -15.57 6.68
N ILE A 233 4.44 -15.68 6.03
CA ILE A 233 3.51 -14.55 5.88
C ILE A 233 2.82 -14.25 7.21
N ILE A 234 2.59 -12.98 7.50
CA ILE A 234 1.75 -12.56 8.62
C ILE A 234 0.60 -11.73 8.07
N ILE A 235 -0.63 -12.19 8.27
CA ILE A 235 -1.85 -11.42 7.98
C ILE A 235 -2.58 -11.21 9.29
N SER A 236 -2.58 -9.98 9.82
CA SER A 236 -3.18 -9.74 11.13
C SER A 236 -3.93 -8.43 11.31
N ASP A 237 -4.93 -8.45 12.19
CA ASP A 237 -5.60 -7.22 12.65
C ASP A 237 -6.26 -6.39 11.51
N ASN A 238 -6.56 -7.03 10.37
CA ASN A 238 -7.24 -6.39 9.25
C ASN A 238 -8.76 -6.45 9.42
N VAL A 239 -9.48 -5.44 8.89
CA VAL A 239 -10.94 -5.41 8.80
C VAL A 239 -11.34 -5.42 7.33
N MET A 240 -12.01 -6.47 6.89
CA MET A 240 -12.20 -6.74 5.46
C MET A 240 -13.66 -7.06 5.12
N ARG A 241 -14.18 -6.44 4.08
CA ARG A 241 -15.49 -6.77 3.53
C ARG A 241 -15.39 -6.91 2.02
N ASN A 242 -15.59 -8.13 1.55
CA ASN A 242 -15.84 -8.42 0.15
C ASN A 242 -17.35 -8.47 -0.07
N VAL A 243 -17.92 -7.55 -0.83
CA VAL A 243 -19.37 -7.50 -1.08
C VAL A 243 -19.81 -8.36 -2.26
N ASP A 244 -18.89 -8.93 -3.04
CA ASP A 244 -19.20 -9.82 -4.16
C ASP A 244 -20.07 -10.98 -3.64
N THR A 245 -21.19 -11.22 -4.33
CA THR A 245 -22.18 -12.25 -3.94
C THR A 245 -22.04 -13.54 -4.74
N THR A 246 -21.20 -13.56 -5.76
CA THR A 246 -21.02 -14.63 -6.74
C THR A 246 -19.63 -15.26 -6.69
N ALA A 247 -18.62 -14.43 -6.49
CA ALA A 247 -17.21 -14.78 -6.46
C ALA A 247 -16.55 -14.18 -5.22
N GLY A 248 -15.24 -14.36 -5.12
CA GLY A 248 -14.45 -13.81 -4.04
C GLY A 248 -14.64 -14.41 -2.65
N SER A 249 -13.64 -14.13 -1.81
CA SER A 249 -13.56 -14.53 -0.41
C SER A 249 -12.89 -13.39 0.38
N VAL A 250 -12.47 -13.64 1.62
CA VAL A 250 -11.77 -12.63 2.42
C VAL A 250 -10.26 -12.80 2.30
N ILE A 251 -9.73 -13.98 2.61
CA ILE A 251 -8.29 -14.30 2.48
C ILE A 251 -8.13 -15.63 1.74
N GLU A 252 -7.35 -15.63 0.66
CA GLU A 252 -7.00 -16.86 -0.04
C GLU A 252 -5.50 -16.92 -0.32
N LEU A 253 -4.84 -17.98 0.11
CA LEU A 253 -3.43 -18.24 -0.10
C LEU A 253 -3.22 -19.58 -0.79
N HIS A 254 -2.11 -19.70 -1.52
CA HIS A 254 -1.66 -20.97 -2.08
C HIS A 254 -1.48 -22.03 -0.98
N ASN A 255 -1.76 -23.30 -1.28
CA ASN A 255 -1.80 -24.38 -0.29
C ASN A 255 -0.47 -24.62 0.45
N SER A 256 0.66 -24.36 -0.20
CA SER A 256 2.00 -24.44 0.39
C SER A 256 2.43 -23.16 1.14
N SER A 257 1.55 -22.18 1.28
CA SER A 257 1.87 -20.96 2.02
C SER A 257 1.94 -21.24 3.53
N THR A 258 2.99 -20.77 4.17
CA THR A 258 3.24 -20.95 5.61
C THR A 258 3.26 -19.60 6.31
N GLY A 259 2.82 -19.54 7.56
CA GLY A 259 2.72 -18.27 8.26
C GLY A 259 1.67 -18.25 9.35
N LEU A 260 1.26 -17.04 9.72
CA LEU A 260 0.28 -16.75 10.77
C LEU A 260 -0.83 -15.87 10.18
N ILE A 261 -2.08 -16.29 10.33
CA ILE A 261 -3.26 -15.49 10.01
C ILE A 261 -4.03 -15.29 11.30
N THR A 262 -4.00 -14.08 11.86
CA THR A 262 -4.50 -13.87 13.23
C THR A 262 -5.28 -12.58 13.45
N ARG A 263 -6.33 -12.62 14.27
CA ARG A 263 -7.08 -11.43 14.74
C ARG A 263 -7.69 -10.59 13.62
N ASN A 264 -8.00 -11.20 12.48
CA ASN A 264 -8.67 -10.49 11.39
C ASN A 264 -10.20 -10.54 11.58
N LEU A 265 -10.87 -9.48 11.17
CA LEU A 265 -12.33 -9.40 11.08
C LEU A 265 -12.75 -9.30 9.62
N GLY A 266 -13.84 -9.99 9.25
CA GLY A 266 -14.32 -9.81 7.90
C GLY A 266 -15.55 -10.59 7.48
N GLN A 267 -15.94 -10.33 6.24
CA GLN A 267 -17.15 -10.90 5.67
C GLN A 267 -17.02 -11.03 4.15
N ALA A 268 -17.45 -12.18 3.63
CA ALA A 268 -17.66 -12.43 2.21
C ALA A 268 -19.16 -12.35 1.89
N GLY A 269 -19.53 -11.60 0.85
CA GLY A 269 -20.91 -11.49 0.33
C GLY A 269 -21.43 -12.81 -0.22
N LYS A 270 -20.52 -13.59 -0.80
CA LYS A 270 -20.75 -14.94 -1.28
C LYS A 270 -21.01 -15.90 -0.12
N ALA A 271 -22.08 -16.69 -0.26
CA ALA A 271 -22.42 -17.76 0.68
C ALA A 271 -21.35 -18.88 0.69
N ILE A 272 -20.42 -18.81 1.63
CA ILE A 272 -19.34 -19.79 1.83
C ILE A 272 -19.18 -20.17 3.30
N THR A 273 -18.67 -21.37 3.56
CA THR A 273 -18.44 -21.88 4.92
C THR A 273 -17.24 -21.21 5.56
N ASP A 274 -16.09 -21.26 4.88
CA ASP A 274 -14.84 -20.68 5.33
C ASP A 274 -14.44 -19.57 4.37
N THR A 275 -14.09 -18.41 4.91
CA THR A 275 -13.65 -17.22 4.16
C THR A 275 -12.13 -17.08 4.14
N ILE A 276 -11.44 -17.99 4.82
CA ILE A 276 -9.98 -18.10 4.84
C ILE A 276 -9.57 -19.43 4.22
N THR A 277 -8.78 -19.37 3.14
CA THR A 277 -8.11 -20.55 2.58
C THR A 277 -6.60 -20.42 2.77
N ALA A 278 -6.02 -21.19 3.69
CA ALA A 278 -4.58 -21.13 4.00
C ALA A 278 -4.05 -22.42 4.66
N ALA A 279 -3.98 -23.52 3.90
CA ALA A 279 -3.80 -24.88 4.43
C ALA A 279 -2.55 -25.11 5.31
N ALA A 280 -1.44 -24.42 5.07
CA ALA A 280 -0.19 -24.61 5.83
C ALA A 280 0.15 -23.43 6.76
N CYS A 281 -0.77 -22.47 6.93
CA CYS A 281 -0.64 -21.39 7.90
C CYS A 281 -1.31 -21.76 9.23
N MET A 282 -0.78 -21.25 10.34
CA MET A 282 -1.53 -21.22 11.58
C MET A 282 -2.63 -20.18 11.46
N VAL A 283 -3.89 -20.59 11.60
CA VAL A 283 -5.05 -19.70 11.58
C VAL A 283 -5.63 -19.63 12.98
N CYS A 284 -5.74 -18.44 13.56
CA CYS A 284 -6.15 -18.28 14.97
C CYS A 284 -6.85 -16.94 15.21
N GLU A 285 -7.91 -16.92 16.02
CA GLU A 285 -8.63 -15.69 16.42
C GLU A 285 -9.17 -14.83 15.27
N ASN A 286 -9.43 -15.41 14.10
CA ASN A 286 -10.10 -14.69 13.01
C ASN A 286 -11.62 -14.83 13.15
N TYR A 287 -12.34 -13.71 13.12
CA TYR A 287 -13.79 -13.68 13.23
C TYR A 287 -14.40 -13.25 11.90
N MET A 288 -14.92 -14.21 11.15
CA MET A 288 -15.37 -14.04 9.78
C MET A 288 -16.78 -14.57 9.53
N SER A 289 -17.42 -14.14 8.45
CA SER A 289 -18.70 -14.69 8.01
C SER A 289 -18.81 -14.76 6.49
N GLY A 290 -19.17 -15.90 5.94
CA GLY A 290 -19.64 -16.02 4.55
C GLY A 290 -21.13 -15.68 4.38
N ALA A 291 -21.81 -15.19 5.42
CA ALA A 291 -23.21 -14.81 5.37
C ALA A 291 -23.38 -13.31 5.65
N VAL A 292 -24.09 -12.62 4.75
CA VAL A 292 -24.56 -11.25 4.99
C VAL A 292 -25.53 -11.26 6.17
N SER A 293 -25.38 -10.29 7.08
CA SER A 293 -26.24 -10.12 8.27
C SER A 293 -26.12 -11.20 9.37
N ALA A 294 -25.10 -12.05 9.31
CA ALA A 294 -24.73 -12.94 10.43
C ALA A 294 -23.61 -12.32 11.29
N SER A 295 -23.51 -12.75 12.54
CA SER A 295 -22.32 -12.48 13.36
C SER A 295 -21.12 -13.28 12.82
N GLY A 296 -19.93 -12.67 12.88
CA GLY A 296 -18.70 -13.39 12.58
C GLY A 296 -18.49 -14.56 13.55
N ILE A 297 -18.05 -15.69 13.02
CA ILE A 297 -17.65 -16.89 13.75
C ILE A 297 -16.14 -17.05 13.68
N LEU A 298 -15.57 -17.90 14.53
CA LEU A 298 -14.18 -18.34 14.34
C LEU A 298 -14.05 -19.03 12.98
N ASP A 299 -13.03 -18.64 12.21
CA ASP A 299 -12.76 -19.14 10.86
C ASP A 299 -11.27 -19.56 10.75
N PRO A 300 -10.98 -20.87 10.59
CA PRO A 300 -11.93 -21.99 10.56
C PRO A 300 -12.54 -22.26 11.95
N ALA A 301 -13.77 -22.78 11.98
CA ALA A 301 -14.53 -22.99 13.22
C ALA A 301 -14.06 -24.20 14.05
N ALA A 302 -13.33 -25.12 13.43
CA ALA A 302 -12.79 -26.31 14.04
C ALA A 302 -11.39 -26.60 13.50
N ASP A 303 -10.56 -27.23 14.34
CA ASP A 303 -9.34 -27.88 13.88
C ASP A 303 -9.71 -29.09 13.02
N ALA A 304 -8.91 -29.35 11.98
CA ALA A 304 -9.13 -30.43 11.03
C ALA A 304 -8.30 -31.70 11.35
N ASP A 305 -7.44 -31.63 12.38
CA ASP A 305 -6.56 -32.72 12.84
C ASP A 305 -7.10 -33.53 14.03
#